data_AF-A0A929I4X9-F1
#
_entry.id   AF-A0A929I4X9-F1
#
_cell.length_a   1.000
_cell.length_b   1.000
_cell.length_c   1.000
_cell.angle_alpha   90.00
_cell.angle_beta   90.00
_cell.angle_gamma   90.00
#
_symmetry.space_group_name_H-M   'P 1'
#
loop_
_entity.id
_entity.type
_entity.pdbx_description
1 polymer ?
#
loop_
_entity_poly.entity_id
_entity_poly.type
_entity_poly.pdbx_seq_one_letter_code
_entity_poly.pdbx_strand_id
1 'polypeptide(L)'
;MKWGLLGGTFDPIHLGHLRCAQEILEIFELDKIIFIPASRPPLKTREDIASFEHRQQMVKLATSGNRSFSVSDIEGMKEGKSYSIETVSYF
;
A
#
# COMPACT_ATOMS: atom_id res chain seq x y z
N MET A 1 -14.31 3.73 -13.89
CA MET A 1 -13.66 2.76 -12.99
C MET A 1 -13.47 3.41 -11.63
N LYS A 2 -13.72 2.70 -10.53
CA LYS A 2 -13.61 3.16 -9.14
C LYS A 2 -12.46 2.43 -8.44
N TRP A 3 -11.40 3.16 -8.10
CA TRP A 3 -10.24 2.58 -7.42
C TRP A 3 -10.14 3.07 -5.97
N GLY A 4 -9.78 2.16 -5.07
CA GLY A 4 -9.39 2.51 -3.70
C GLY A 4 -7.88 2.52 -3.56
N LEU A 5 -7.34 3.51 -2.87
CA LEU A 5 -5.92 3.59 -2.51
C LEU A 5 -5.76 3.24 -1.03
N LEU A 6 -4.97 2.22 -0.73
CA LEU A 6 -4.67 1.79 0.63
C LEU A 6 -3.19 1.99 0.94
N GLY A 7 -2.86 3.15 1.51
CA GLY A 7 -1.52 3.48 1.96
C GLY A 7 -1.20 2.86 3.33
N GLY A 8 0.04 2.42 3.52
CA GLY A 8 0.48 1.88 4.81
C GLY A 8 1.96 1.53 4.84
N THR A 9 2.56 1.45 6.03
CA THR A 9 3.94 0.94 6.17
C THR A 9 4.01 -0.54 5.81
N PHE A 10 2.99 -1.34 6.16
CA PHE A 10 2.96 -2.79 5.94
C PHE A 10 4.21 -3.50 6.43
N ASP A 11 4.46 -3.43 7.74
CA ASP A 11 5.65 -3.97 8.39
C ASP A 11 5.31 -4.95 9.53
N PRO A 12 4.83 -6.17 9.21
CA PRO A 12 4.47 -6.67 7.88
C PRO A 12 3.01 -6.39 7.49
N ILE A 13 2.65 -6.63 6.23
CA ILE A 13 1.24 -6.81 5.85
C ILE A 13 0.64 -8.03 6.58
N HIS A 14 -0.66 -7.98 6.90
CA HIS A 14 -1.33 -9.02 7.68
C HIS A 14 -2.82 -9.08 7.36
N LEU A 15 -3.53 -10.08 7.91
CA LEU A 15 -4.94 -10.35 7.60
C LEU A 15 -5.86 -9.15 7.84
N GLY A 16 -5.62 -8.34 8.89
CA GLY A 16 -6.40 -7.11 9.11
C GLY A 16 -6.38 -6.14 7.92
N HIS A 17 -5.22 -5.93 7.28
CA HIS A 17 -5.11 -5.08 6.10
C HIS A 17 -5.89 -5.67 4.91
N LEU A 18 -5.73 -6.98 4.66
CA LEU A 18 -6.38 -7.67 3.55
C LEU A 18 -7.89 -7.71 3.71
N ARG A 19 -8.37 -7.95 4.93
CA ARG A 19 -9.79 -8.00 5.25
C ARG A 19 -10.43 -6.63 5.05
N CYS A 20 -9.81 -5.58 5.57
CA CYS A 20 -10.27 -4.20 5.37
C CYS A 20 -10.33 -3.83 3.88
N ALA A 21 -9.28 -4.14 3.11
CA ALA A 21 -9.26 -3.90 1.68
C ALA A 21 -10.40 -4.62 0.93
N GLN A 22 -10.68 -5.87 1.30
CA GLN A 22 -11.75 -6.66 0.68
C GLN A 22 -13.13 -6.09 1.02
N GLU A 23 -13.37 -5.75 2.29
CA GLU A 23 -14.65 -5.17 2.73
C GLU A 23 -14.92 -3.83 2.04
N ILE A 24 -13.91 -2.95 1.95
CA ILE A 24 -14.05 -1.66 1.26
C ILE A 24 -14.28 -1.84 -0.24
N LEU A 25 -13.62 -2.82 -0.87
CA LEU A 25 -13.86 -3.15 -2.26
C LEU A 25 -15.33 -3.55 -2.50
N GLU A 26 -15.90 -4.37 -1.62
CA GLU A 26 -17.29 -4.83 -1.73
C GLU A 26 -18.31 -3.72 -1.40
N ILE A 27 -18.13 -3.01 -0.28
CA ILE A 27 -19.08 -1.99 0.21
C ILE A 27 -19.23 -0.83 -0.78
N PHE A 28 -18.12 -0.39 -1.39
CA PHE A 28 -18.12 0.73 -2.34
C PHE A 28 -18.16 0.27 -3.80
N GLU A 29 -18.30 -1.04 -4.04
CA GLU A 29 -18.29 -1.68 -5.36
C GLU A 29 -17.11 -1.19 -6.21
N LEU A 30 -15.90 -1.23 -5.65
CA LEU A 30 -14.68 -0.78 -6.31
C LEU A 30 -14.22 -1.83 -7.33
N ASP A 31 -13.64 -1.37 -8.43
CA ASP A 31 -13.04 -2.25 -9.43
C ASP A 31 -11.69 -2.80 -8.95
N LYS A 32 -10.98 -2.05 -8.10
CA LYS A 32 -9.61 -2.37 -7.67
C LYS A 32 -9.22 -1.67 -6.37
N ILE A 33 -8.41 -2.34 -5.55
CA ILE A 33 -7.61 -1.73 -4.48
C ILE A 33 -6.13 -1.69 -4.89
N ILE A 34 -5.52 -0.52 -4.76
CA ILE A 34 -4.09 -0.31 -4.94
C ILE A 34 -3.46 -0.15 -3.56
N PHE A 35 -2.66 -1.14 -3.16
CA PHE A 35 -1.84 -1.06 -1.96
C PHE A 35 -0.61 -0.20 -2.25
N ILE A 36 -0.35 0.78 -1.39
CA ILE A 36 0.77 1.72 -1.55
C ILE A 36 1.68 1.60 -0.33
N PRO A 37 2.73 0.77 -0.38
CA PRO A 37 3.70 0.66 0.70
C PRO A 37 4.46 1.97 0.88
N ALA A 38 4.49 2.48 2.11
CA ALA A 38 5.18 3.73 2.40
C ALA A 38 6.70 3.53 2.38
N SER A 39 7.43 4.26 1.52
CA SER A 39 8.90 4.16 1.44
C SER A 39 9.58 4.75 2.66
N ARG A 40 9.19 5.97 3.04
CA ARG A 40 9.72 6.68 4.22
C ARG A 40 8.54 7.25 5.02
N PRO A 41 7.94 6.46 5.93
CA PRO A 41 6.80 6.91 6.72
C PRO A 41 7.19 8.17 7.51
N PRO A 42 6.44 9.28 7.42
CA PRO A 42 6.86 10.57 7.96
C PRO A 42 6.99 10.61 9.50
N LEU A 43 6.35 9.64 10.18
CA LEU A 43 6.22 9.53 11.63
C LEU A 43 7.06 8.40 12.26
N LYS A 44 7.80 7.61 11.46
CA LYS A 44 8.64 6.50 11.96
C LYS A 44 10.11 6.74 11.61
N THR A 45 11.00 6.46 12.56
CA THR A 45 12.45 6.40 12.33
C THR A 45 12.80 5.18 11.50
N ARG A 46 13.78 5.33 10.58
CA ARG A 46 14.19 4.25 9.65
C ARG A 46 14.79 3.03 10.35
N GLU A 47 15.31 3.20 11.56
CA GLU A 47 16.01 2.16 12.32
C GLU A 47 15.06 1.05 12.83
N ASP A 48 13.76 1.33 12.89
CA ASP A 48 12.75 0.41 13.47
C ASP A 48 11.88 -0.30 12.42
N ILE A 49 12.18 -0.13 11.12
CA ILE A 49 11.36 -0.67 10.03
C ILE A 49 12.15 -1.54 9.07
N ALA A 50 11.52 -2.60 8.58
CA ALA A 50 12.11 -3.40 7.51
C ALA A 50 12.31 -2.56 6.23
N SER A 51 13.26 -2.99 5.39
CA SER A 51 13.56 -2.32 4.11
C SER A 51 12.29 -2.19 3.27
N PHE A 52 12.22 -1.11 2.48
CA PHE A 52 11.08 -0.88 1.60
C PHE A 52 10.88 -2.07 0.65
N GLU A 53 11.97 -2.62 0.12
CA GLU A 53 11.98 -3.75 -0.80
C GLU A 53 11.34 -4.99 -0.15
N HIS A 54 11.70 -5.30 1.10
CA HIS A 54 11.09 -6.43 1.81
C HIS A 54 9.61 -6.20 2.08
N ARG A 55 9.22 -5.01 2.55
CA ARG A 55 7.81 -4.70 2.81
C ARG A 55 6.98 -4.73 1.55
N GLN A 56 7.46 -4.13 0.47
CA GLN A 56 6.80 -4.18 -0.84
C GLN A 56 6.65 -5.62 -1.33
N GLN A 57 7.70 -6.44 -1.19
CA GLN A 57 7.63 -7.83 -1.62
C GLN A 57 6.63 -8.65 -0.78
N MET A 58 6.57 -8.43 0.53
CA MET A 58 5.55 -9.05 1.38
C MET A 58 4.14 -8.66 0.96
N VAL A 59 3.91 -7.38 0.62
CA VAL A 59 2.61 -6.91 0.10
C VAL A 59 2.27 -7.61 -1.22
N LYS A 60 3.21 -7.67 -2.17
CA LYS A 60 3.02 -8.36 -3.45
C LYS A 60 2.63 -9.84 -3.27
N LEU A 61 3.32 -10.54 -2.36
CA LEU A 61 3.01 -11.93 -2.05
C LEU A 61 1.61 -12.07 -1.44
N ALA A 62 1.29 -11.24 -0.44
CA ALA A 62 0.01 -11.27 0.26
C ALA A 62 -1.20 -10.94 -0.64
N THR A 63 -1.02 -10.11 -1.67
CA THR A 63 -2.11 -9.71 -2.58
C THR A 63 -2.21 -10.57 -3.85
N SER A 64 -1.22 -11.41 -4.13
CA SER A 64 -1.09 -12.13 -5.41
C SER A 64 -2.29 -13.03 -5.78
N GLY A 65 -3.02 -13.54 -4.78
CA GLY A 65 -4.19 -14.38 -4.99
C GLY A 65 -5.48 -13.64 -5.35
N ASN A 66 -5.51 -12.31 -5.25
CA ASN A 66 -6.72 -11.51 -5.49
C ASN A 66 -6.51 -10.59 -6.71
N ARG A 67 -7.24 -10.86 -7.80
CA ARG A 67 -7.13 -10.11 -9.07
C ARG A 67 -7.58 -8.65 -8.95
N SER A 68 -8.41 -8.34 -7.96
CA SER A 68 -8.86 -6.98 -7.70
C SER A 68 -7.87 -6.20 -6.83
N PHE A 69 -6.79 -6.83 -6.37
CA PHE A 69 -5.72 -6.16 -5.62
C PHE A 69 -4.48 -5.95 -6.50
N SER A 70 -3.80 -4.83 -6.27
CA SER A 70 -2.53 -4.51 -6.93
C SER A 70 -1.63 -3.73 -5.97
N VAL A 71 -0.34 -3.66 -6.28
CA VAL A 71 0.65 -2.98 -5.45
C VAL A 71 1.33 -1.90 -6.29
N SER A 72 1.37 -0.68 -5.79
CA SER A 72 2.12 0.42 -6.38
C SER A 72 3.51 0.53 -5.74
N ASP A 73 4.51 0.86 -6.54
CA ASP A 73 5.89 1.12 -6.13
C ASP A 73 6.23 2.62 -6.15
N ILE A 74 5.25 3.49 -6.40
CA ILE A 74 5.46 4.92 -6.63
C ILE A 74 6.23 5.61 -5.50
N GLU A 75 5.94 5.27 -4.25
CA GLU A 75 6.64 5.88 -3.12
C GLU A 75 8.08 5.39 -2.97
N GLY A 76 8.40 4.21 -3.48
CA GLY A 76 9.78 3.70 -3.55
C GLY A 76 10.66 4.46 -4.55
N MET A 77 10.05 4.99 -5.60
CA MET A 77 10.75 5.78 -6.63
C MET A 77 10.99 7.24 -6.22
N LYS A 78 10.30 7.72 -5.18
CA LYS A 78 10.43 9.10 -4.71
C LYS A 78 11.54 9.25 -3.67
N GLU A 79 12.26 10.36 -3.77
CA GLU A 79 13.12 10.83 -2.70
C GLU A 79 12.29 11.56 -1.63
N GLY A 80 12.73 11.51 -0.37
CA GLY A 80 12.06 12.21 0.72
C GLY A 80 10.92 11.42 1.38
N LYS A 81 10.10 12.12 2.17
CA LYS A 81 9.02 11.52 2.98
C LYS A 81 7.83 11.15 2.11
N SER A 82 7.16 10.07 2.49
CA SER A 82 5.90 9.65 1.90
C SER A 82 4.73 10.56 2.32
N TYR A 83 4.49 11.65 1.59
CA TYR A 83 3.33 12.51 1.80
C TYR A 83 2.15 12.12 0.91
N SER A 84 0.99 11.87 1.52
CA SER A 84 -0.20 11.39 0.80
C SER A 84 -0.66 12.33 -0.31
N ILE A 85 -0.50 13.66 -0.16
CA ILE A 85 -0.88 14.62 -1.21
C ILE A 85 -0.10 14.38 -2.50
N GLU A 86 1.21 14.13 -2.39
CA GLU A 86 2.07 13.88 -3.54
C GLU A 86 1.77 12.52 -4.18
N THR A 87 1.38 11.54 -3.36
CA THR A 87 1.00 10.21 -3.83
C THR A 87 -0.32 10.26 -4.60
N VAL A 88 -1.33 10.96 -4.09
CA VAL A 88 -2.62 11.10 -4.77
C VAL A 88 -2.49 11.89 -6.07
N SER A 89 -1.66 12.94 -6.13
CA SER A 89 -1.44 13.71 -7.37
C SER A 89 -0.81 12.92 -8.52
N TYR A 90 -0.30 11.72 -8.28
CA TYR A 90 0.23 10.83 -9.32
C TYR A 90 -0.84 9.96 -10.00
N PHE A 91 -1.97 9.71 -9.31
CA PHE A 91 -3.07 8.87 -9.80
C PHE A 91 -4.22 9.72 -10.36
#